data_AF-A0A0C4EAX0-F1
#
_entry.id   AF-A0A0C4EAX0-F1
#
_cell.length_a   1.000
_cell.length_b   1.000
_cell.length_c   1.000
_cell.angle_alpha   90.00
_cell.angle_beta   90.00
_cell.angle_gamma   90.00
#
_symmetry.space_group_name_H-M   'P 1'
#
loop_
_entity.id
_entity.type
_entity.pdbx_description
1 polymer ?
#
loop_
_entity_poly.entity_id
_entity_poly.type
_entity_poly.pdbx_seq_one_letter_code
_entity_poly.pdbx_strand_id
1 'polypeptide(L)'
;MLPSSLLLLASTALSGVAAAPAGDLLTRQQPAAPLIKQKVLIGGGGTSNITIAEFNGATFNILSTTSIGAGKAPSWLAFKEPNIVYSVNENGADLQMFKLDLASNTLTPTALVNSSRGVVHLELNKDKTRMVGSSYTQGVIDVWELAADGTPKAKAIGIKTNVTASSPNVVDTLGPNKGRQADGPHAHQSVLDNSGRYFFVNDLGLDSIVMVDSQGDDFKVVGRTKVNPGCGPRHGAFYPPAAAAATHYLVVCELLNTVIVHSVNFNTTSGVPEMIATQMVPTFGDSAPAAAGSKPQAGELIAAADGKSIYVSNRLGFDAKTAASADTLVQFKADFNATDSTLKLSFGQSVSSEGRSPRMISLSTDKSQTVLYGTNQRAGTGLVAFQRDATGQLKAVEGSKVAYDKFATAADQKEDFGPQFVLGLPNAA
;
A
#
# COMPACT_ATOMS: atom_id res chain seq x y z
N MET A 1 -10.24 -68.15 -16.60
CA MET A 1 -11.34 -68.67 -15.75
C MET A 1 -10.79 -68.78 -14.32
N LEU A 2 -11.22 -67.89 -13.43
CA LEU A 2 -11.00 -68.00 -11.97
C LEU A 2 -11.90 -69.11 -11.38
N PRO A 3 -11.57 -69.67 -10.20
CA PRO A 3 -12.11 -69.15 -8.93
C PRO A 3 -11.03 -69.09 -7.81
N SER A 4 -10.94 -68.04 -7.00
CA SER A 4 -11.80 -67.67 -5.85
C SER A 4 -11.64 -68.57 -4.62
N SER A 5 -10.83 -68.08 -3.67
CA SER A 5 -11.09 -67.92 -2.21
C SER A 5 -11.49 -69.14 -1.36
N LEU A 6 -10.78 -69.40 -0.23
CA LEU A 6 -11.24 -69.14 1.16
C LEU A 6 -10.31 -69.74 2.27
N LEU A 7 -10.04 -68.92 3.30
CA LEU A 7 -9.84 -69.15 4.76
C LEU A 7 -9.09 -70.42 5.29
N LEU A 8 -8.12 -70.27 6.22
CA LEU A 8 -8.30 -70.27 7.70
C LEU A 8 -6.93 -70.32 8.45
N LEU A 9 -6.95 -69.87 9.71
CA LEU A 9 -5.89 -69.61 10.70
C LEU A 9 -4.98 -70.80 11.09
N ALA A 10 -3.74 -70.52 11.55
CA ALA A 10 -3.25 -70.86 12.90
C ALA A 10 -1.77 -70.48 13.20
N SER A 11 -1.57 -69.99 14.43
CA SER A 11 -0.44 -70.16 15.37
C SER A 11 1.00 -69.67 15.05
N THR A 12 1.34 -68.54 15.70
CA THR A 12 2.48 -68.29 16.62
C THR A 12 3.83 -68.97 16.42
N ALA A 13 4.88 -68.16 16.22
CA ALA A 13 6.15 -68.27 16.95
C ALA A 13 6.83 -66.89 17.08
N LEU A 14 7.13 -66.50 18.32
CA LEU A 14 7.87 -65.31 18.69
C LEU A 14 9.32 -65.37 18.19
N SER A 15 9.84 -64.25 17.71
CA SER A 15 11.24 -63.90 17.94
C SER A 15 11.33 -62.40 18.21
N GLY A 16 11.80 -62.06 19.41
CA GLY A 16 11.89 -60.70 19.90
C GLY A 16 13.05 -59.94 19.24
N VAL A 17 12.80 -58.67 18.98
CA VAL A 17 13.84 -57.64 18.93
C VAL A 17 13.42 -56.55 19.89
N ALA A 18 14.23 -56.34 20.92
CA ALA A 18 14.03 -55.30 21.91
C ALA A 18 14.04 -53.92 21.23
N ALA A 19 12.96 -53.17 21.39
CA ALA A 19 12.88 -51.77 21.00
C ALA A 19 13.74 -50.93 21.97
N ALA A 20 14.74 -50.24 21.44
CA ALA A 20 15.41 -49.16 22.16
C ALA A 20 14.39 -48.02 22.38
N PRO A 21 14.43 -47.32 23.53
CA PRO A 21 13.52 -46.19 23.74
C PRO A 21 13.88 -45.08 22.75
N ALA A 22 12.86 -44.56 22.07
CA ALA A 22 12.98 -43.35 21.27
C ALA A 22 13.43 -42.23 22.19
N GLY A 23 14.70 -41.82 22.06
CA GLY A 23 15.20 -40.62 22.71
C GLY A 23 14.43 -39.42 22.17
N ASP A 24 13.97 -38.56 23.09
CA ASP A 24 13.38 -37.27 22.77
C ASP A 24 14.30 -36.53 21.79
N LEU A 25 13.83 -36.41 20.54
CA LEU A 25 14.39 -35.46 19.59
C LEU A 25 14.13 -34.07 20.18
N LEU A 26 15.13 -33.55 20.89
CA LEU A 26 15.24 -32.15 21.25
C LEU A 26 15.09 -31.35 19.95
N THR A 27 13.88 -30.87 19.70
CA THR A 27 13.60 -29.93 18.64
C THR A 27 14.49 -28.72 18.92
N ARG A 28 15.50 -28.52 18.08
CA ARG A 28 16.32 -27.31 18.10
C ARG A 28 15.34 -26.16 17.91
N GLN A 29 14.97 -25.50 19.02
CA GLN A 29 14.12 -24.31 18.98
C GLN A 29 14.79 -23.35 18.00
N GLN A 30 14.12 -23.14 16.87
CA GLN A 30 14.50 -22.12 15.93
C GLN A 30 14.47 -20.81 16.75
N PRO A 31 15.57 -20.05 16.82
CA PRO A 31 15.57 -18.82 17.62
C PRO A 31 14.39 -17.97 17.15
N ALA A 32 13.52 -17.60 18.10
CA ALA A 32 12.39 -16.73 17.81
C ALA A 32 12.93 -15.52 17.05
N ALA A 33 12.31 -15.20 15.90
CA ALA A 33 12.66 -14.00 15.15
C ALA A 33 12.65 -12.81 16.14
N PRO A 34 13.67 -11.94 16.14
CA PRO A 34 13.76 -10.86 17.11
C PRO A 34 12.46 -10.06 17.09
N LEU A 35 11.83 -9.95 18.26
CA LEU A 35 10.56 -9.23 18.42
C LEU A 35 10.81 -7.77 18.04
N ILE A 36 10.25 -7.34 16.92
CA ILE A 36 10.27 -5.93 16.55
C ILE A 36 9.38 -5.15 17.54
N LYS A 37 9.96 -4.09 18.10
CA LYS A 37 9.23 -3.06 18.82
C LYS A 37 9.21 -1.81 17.95
N GLN A 38 8.02 -1.40 17.51
CA GLN A 38 7.86 -0.30 16.56
C GLN A 38 6.55 0.45 16.78
N LYS A 39 6.61 1.78 16.71
CA LYS A 39 5.43 2.65 16.68
C LYS A 39 4.88 2.74 15.27
N VAL A 40 3.56 2.82 15.17
CA VAL A 40 2.82 2.97 13.92
C VAL A 40 1.89 4.18 14.03
N LEU A 41 1.80 4.96 12.96
CA LEU A 41 0.75 5.97 12.79
C LEU A 41 -0.43 5.35 12.06
N ILE A 42 -1.64 5.63 12.53
CA ILE A 42 -2.89 5.21 11.91
C ILE A 42 -3.73 6.44 11.61
N GLY A 43 -4.09 6.62 10.34
CA GLY A 43 -5.02 7.66 9.91
C GLY A 43 -6.45 7.12 9.89
N GLY A 44 -7.32 7.68 10.72
CA GLY A 44 -8.74 7.37 10.76
C GLY A 44 -9.53 8.37 9.93
N GLY A 45 -9.84 8.00 8.68
CA GLY A 45 -10.47 8.89 7.71
C GLY A 45 -11.79 9.47 8.24
N GLY A 46 -12.85 8.68 8.28
CA GLY A 46 -14.14 9.19 8.75
C GLY A 46 -14.13 9.66 10.21
N THR A 47 -13.28 9.09 11.07
CA THR A 47 -13.23 9.47 12.49
C THR A 47 -12.45 10.73 12.80
N SER A 48 -11.82 11.35 11.80
CA SER A 48 -11.05 12.57 11.98
C SER A 48 -9.94 12.45 13.04
N ASN A 49 -9.37 11.25 13.19
CA ASN A 49 -8.40 10.94 14.23
C ASN A 49 -7.09 10.43 13.64
N ILE A 50 -5.98 10.79 14.26
CA ILE A 50 -4.67 10.17 14.04
C ILE A 50 -4.28 9.45 15.32
N THR A 51 -4.07 8.14 15.23
CA THR A 51 -3.75 7.27 16.37
C THR A 51 -2.30 6.82 16.29
N ILE A 52 -1.62 6.81 17.43
CA ILE A 52 -0.30 6.19 17.60
C ILE A 52 -0.49 4.88 18.35
N ALA A 53 -0.02 3.79 17.76
CA ALA A 53 0.06 2.50 18.45
C ALA A 53 1.51 1.99 18.47
N GLU A 54 1.82 1.09 19.38
CA GLU A 54 3.10 0.40 19.44
C GLU A 54 2.88 -1.10 19.31
N PHE A 55 3.53 -1.70 18.32
CA PHE A 55 3.64 -3.13 18.19
C PHE A 55 4.85 -3.62 18.97
N ASN A 56 4.67 -4.62 19.84
CA ASN A 56 5.75 -5.20 20.67
C ASN A 56 6.26 -6.56 20.14
N GLY A 57 5.85 -6.94 18.92
CA GLY A 57 6.14 -8.25 18.34
C GLY A 57 5.01 -9.28 18.49
N ALA A 58 4.03 -9.01 19.36
CA ALA A 58 2.88 -9.89 19.60
C ALA A 58 1.53 -9.17 19.58
N THR A 59 1.45 -8.00 20.21
CA THR A 59 0.22 -7.22 20.36
C THR A 59 0.46 -5.74 20.02
N PHE A 60 -0.62 -5.01 19.75
CA PHE A 60 -0.57 -3.54 19.73
C PHE A 60 -1.04 -2.96 21.05
N ASN A 61 -0.36 -1.91 21.49
CA ASN A 61 -0.84 -1.00 22.52
C ASN A 61 -1.20 0.35 21.88
N ILE A 62 -2.41 0.84 22.07
CA ILE A 62 -2.79 2.20 21.63
C ILE A 62 -2.21 3.19 22.63
N LEU A 63 -1.33 4.07 22.16
CA LEU A 63 -0.59 5.02 23.00
C LEU A 63 -1.31 6.36 23.10
N SER A 64 -1.83 6.86 21.98
CA SER A 64 -2.53 8.13 21.93
C SER A 64 -3.43 8.22 20.70
N THR A 65 -4.45 9.08 20.79
CA THR A 65 -5.33 9.43 19.68
C THR A 65 -5.50 10.93 19.67
N THR A 66 -5.21 11.58 18.55
CA THR A 66 -5.34 13.02 18.35
C THR A 66 -6.45 13.30 17.34
N SER A 67 -7.47 14.06 17.73
CA SER A 67 -8.49 14.53 16.79
C SER A 67 -7.96 15.71 15.99
N ILE A 68 -8.25 15.73 14.69
CA ILE A 68 -7.89 16.82 13.78
C ILE A 68 -9.09 17.74 13.47
N GLY A 69 -10.20 17.54 14.18
CA GLY A 69 -11.46 18.27 14.02
C GLY A 69 -12.52 17.50 13.24
N ALA A 70 -13.76 17.54 13.71
CA ALA A 70 -14.86 16.77 13.14
C ALA A 70 -15.07 17.02 11.63
N GLY A 71 -15.34 15.95 10.89
CA GLY A 71 -15.60 15.99 9.45
C GLY A 71 -14.35 15.97 8.57
N LYS A 72 -13.16 16.07 9.15
CA LYS A 72 -11.89 15.90 8.42
C LYS A 72 -11.55 14.43 8.21
N ALA A 73 -10.73 14.14 7.20
CA ALA A 73 -10.29 12.79 6.88
C ALA A 73 -8.76 12.66 6.70
N PRO A 74 -8.00 12.28 7.77
CA PRO A 74 -6.58 11.98 7.69
C PRO A 74 -6.32 10.63 7.02
N SER A 75 -6.65 10.51 5.73
CA SER A 75 -6.59 9.26 4.97
C SER A 75 -5.22 8.91 4.40
N TRP A 76 -4.28 9.85 4.46
CA TRP A 76 -2.87 9.68 4.14
C TRP A 76 -2.02 10.59 5.02
N LEU A 77 -0.86 10.09 5.43
CA LEU A 77 0.12 10.86 6.18
C LEU A 77 1.51 10.73 5.56
N ALA A 78 2.27 11.82 5.56
CA ALA A 78 3.69 11.80 5.21
C ALA A 78 4.53 12.14 6.45
N PHE A 79 5.54 11.32 6.73
CA PHE A 79 6.48 11.56 7.82
C PHE A 79 7.77 12.18 7.27
N LYS A 80 8.12 13.36 7.76
CA LYS A 80 9.41 14.01 7.52
C LYS A 80 10.22 13.96 8.80
N GLU A 81 11.31 13.20 8.75
CA GLU A 81 12.25 13.08 9.86
C GLU A 81 12.75 14.45 10.37
N PRO A 82 13.04 14.54 11.69
CA PRO A 82 12.89 13.46 12.66
C PRO A 82 11.48 13.38 13.27
N ASN A 83 10.62 14.39 13.06
CA ASN A 83 9.45 14.57 13.92
C ASN A 83 8.29 15.36 13.30
N ILE A 84 8.21 15.45 11.98
CA ILE A 84 7.12 16.18 11.31
C ILE A 84 6.19 15.18 10.64
N VAL A 85 4.89 15.38 10.85
CA VAL A 85 3.84 14.62 10.18
C VAL A 85 2.96 15.59 9.41
N TYR A 86 2.77 15.33 8.12
CA TYR A 86 1.76 16.01 7.31
C TYR A 86 0.58 15.08 7.14
N SER A 87 -0.62 15.62 7.24
CA SER A 87 -1.86 14.87 7.07
C SER A 87 -2.76 15.58 6.07
N VAL A 88 -3.24 14.83 5.10
CA VAL A 88 -4.28 15.29 4.17
C VAL A 88 -5.60 15.45 4.92
N ASN A 89 -6.49 16.27 4.37
CA ASN A 89 -7.91 16.19 4.66
C ASN A 89 -8.65 15.77 3.38
N GLU A 90 -8.91 14.47 3.20
CA GLU A 90 -9.57 13.94 1.99
C GLU A 90 -11.00 14.48 1.80
N ASN A 91 -11.67 14.91 2.88
CA ASN A 91 -12.98 15.54 2.82
C ASN A 91 -12.93 17.06 2.60
N GLY A 92 -11.73 17.65 2.61
CA GLY A 92 -11.52 19.09 2.61
C GLY A 92 -10.56 19.57 1.54
N ALA A 93 -10.03 20.76 1.78
CA ALA A 93 -9.11 21.50 0.91
C ALA A 93 -7.97 22.08 1.76
N ASP A 94 -7.55 21.31 2.76
CA ASP A 94 -6.53 21.70 3.72
C ASP A 94 -5.52 20.57 3.97
N LEU A 95 -4.29 21.00 4.24
CA LEU A 95 -3.17 20.18 4.63
C LEU A 95 -2.71 20.61 6.03
N GLN A 96 -2.69 19.66 6.97
CA GLN A 96 -2.34 19.92 8.36
C GLN A 96 -0.94 19.36 8.65
N MET A 97 -0.08 20.20 9.23
CA MET A 97 1.24 19.81 9.75
C MET A 97 1.20 19.64 11.27
N PHE A 98 1.87 18.60 11.75
CA PHE A 98 2.04 18.29 13.17
C PHE A 98 3.52 18.14 13.51
N LYS A 99 3.86 18.47 14.77
CA LYS A 99 5.08 17.98 15.43
C LYS A 99 4.73 16.70 16.19
N LEU A 100 5.53 15.67 15.97
CA LEU A 100 5.42 14.36 16.61
C LEU A 100 6.49 14.23 17.70
N ASP A 101 6.08 14.15 18.95
CA ASP A 101 6.97 13.78 20.04
C ASP A 101 6.87 12.27 20.28
N LEU A 102 7.94 11.54 19.94
CA LEU A 102 8.00 10.09 20.13
C LEU A 102 8.21 9.69 21.60
N ALA A 103 8.70 10.56 22.48
CA ALA A 103 8.86 10.22 23.89
C ALA A 103 7.50 10.24 24.61
N SER A 104 6.72 11.30 24.37
CA SER A 104 5.38 11.47 24.96
C SER A 104 4.24 10.87 24.12
N ASN A 105 4.53 10.46 22.88
CA ASN A 105 3.55 9.97 21.90
C ASN A 105 2.48 11.02 21.56
N THR A 106 2.85 12.29 21.46
CA THR A 106 1.89 13.37 21.16
C THR A 106 2.06 13.92 19.75
N LEU A 107 0.95 14.23 19.09
CA LEU A 107 0.90 15.01 17.86
C LEU A 107 0.35 16.40 18.15
N THR A 108 1.14 17.43 17.91
CA THR A 108 0.74 18.84 18.11
C THR A 108 0.58 19.53 16.77
N PRO A 109 -0.61 20.04 16.41
CA PRO A 109 -0.80 20.78 15.16
C PRO A 109 0.04 22.08 15.20
N THR A 110 0.73 22.38 14.10
CA THR A 110 1.65 23.54 14.03
C THR A 110 1.42 24.44 12.82
N ALA A 111 0.92 23.89 11.72
CA ALA A 111 0.51 24.70 10.56
C ALA A 111 -0.69 24.06 9.86
N LEU A 112 -1.51 24.92 9.25
CA LEU A 112 -2.63 24.55 8.39
C LEU A 112 -2.55 25.41 7.13
N VAL A 113 -2.44 24.77 5.98
CA VAL A 113 -2.37 25.45 4.68
C VAL A 113 -3.45 24.93 3.73
N ASN A 114 -3.71 25.68 2.67
CA ASN A 114 -4.66 25.26 1.65
C ASN A 114 -4.08 24.13 0.79
N SER A 115 -4.98 23.26 0.33
CA SER A 115 -4.75 22.26 -0.70
C SER A 115 -5.88 22.31 -1.72
N SER A 116 -5.69 21.61 -2.83
CA SER A 116 -6.78 21.14 -3.66
C SER A 116 -7.73 20.23 -2.88
N ARG A 117 -8.96 20.11 -3.36
CA ARG A 117 -9.97 19.26 -2.70
C ARG A 117 -9.63 17.78 -2.86
N GLY A 118 -9.81 16.99 -1.82
CA GLY A 118 -9.66 15.54 -1.90
C GLY A 118 -8.24 15.10 -2.27
N VAL A 119 -7.24 15.67 -1.62
CA VAL A 119 -5.87 15.13 -1.66
C VAL A 119 -5.84 13.80 -0.90
N VAL A 120 -5.34 12.75 -1.54
CA VAL A 120 -5.36 11.36 -1.03
C VAL A 120 -3.98 10.73 -0.89
N HIS A 121 -2.92 11.42 -1.32
CA HIS A 121 -1.53 10.97 -1.23
C HIS A 121 -0.59 12.15 -1.07
N LEU A 122 0.51 11.96 -0.34
CA LEU A 122 1.61 12.92 -0.16
C LEU A 122 2.95 12.21 -0.37
N GLU A 123 3.85 12.84 -1.10
CA GLU A 123 5.24 12.40 -1.33
C GLU A 123 6.20 13.58 -1.17
N LEU A 124 7.35 13.37 -0.54
CA LEU A 124 8.42 14.37 -0.45
C LEU A 124 9.37 14.22 -1.62
N ASN A 125 9.92 15.32 -2.13
CA ASN A 125 11.05 15.22 -3.05
C ASN A 125 12.32 14.75 -2.31
N LYS A 126 13.36 14.41 -3.07
CA LYS A 126 14.58 13.76 -2.56
C LYS A 126 15.29 14.52 -1.44
N ASP A 127 15.35 15.84 -1.54
CA ASP A 127 15.98 16.71 -0.54
C ASP A 127 15.01 17.19 0.55
N LYS A 128 13.74 16.77 0.49
CA LYS A 128 12.67 17.10 1.43
C LYS A 128 12.41 18.61 1.53
N THR A 129 12.62 19.37 0.45
CA THR A 129 12.31 20.82 0.33
C THR A 129 11.02 21.10 -0.43
N ARG A 130 10.44 20.10 -1.09
CA ARG A 130 9.13 20.15 -1.75
C ARG A 130 8.29 18.96 -1.30
N MET A 131 6.98 19.16 -1.24
CA MET A 131 6.00 18.09 -1.05
C MET A 131 4.98 18.12 -2.17
N VAL A 132 4.63 16.93 -2.67
CA VAL A 132 3.72 16.72 -3.78
C VAL A 132 2.49 15.98 -3.28
N GLY A 133 1.30 16.53 -3.51
CA GLY A 133 0.02 15.95 -3.13
C GLY A 133 -0.83 15.58 -4.34
N SER A 134 -1.44 14.40 -4.34
CA SER A 134 -2.35 13.97 -5.41
C SER A 134 -3.81 14.20 -5.03
N SER A 135 -4.51 15.05 -5.78
CA SER A 135 -5.94 15.35 -5.61
C SER A 135 -6.78 14.42 -6.48
N TYR A 136 -7.45 13.47 -5.82
CA TYR A 136 -8.38 12.55 -6.46
C TYR A 136 -9.62 13.30 -6.96
N THR A 137 -10.21 14.16 -6.12
CA THR A 137 -11.47 14.84 -6.44
C THR A 137 -11.33 15.88 -7.54
N GLN A 138 -10.19 16.57 -7.65
CA GLN A 138 -10.01 17.60 -8.68
C GLN A 138 -9.15 17.14 -9.86
N GLY A 139 -8.47 16.00 -9.76
CA GLY A 139 -7.60 15.50 -10.83
C GLY A 139 -6.40 16.42 -11.07
N VAL A 140 -5.78 16.88 -9.98
CA VAL A 140 -4.61 17.76 -10.02
C VAL A 140 -3.55 17.27 -9.03
N ILE A 141 -2.36 17.82 -9.16
CA ILE A 141 -1.27 17.66 -8.22
C ILE A 141 -1.00 19.01 -7.57
N ASP A 142 -0.89 19.01 -6.24
CA ASP A 142 -0.41 20.16 -5.49
C ASP A 142 1.09 20.04 -5.23
N VAL A 143 1.83 21.13 -5.37
CA VAL A 143 3.24 21.21 -4.98
C VAL A 143 3.43 22.32 -3.97
N TRP A 144 3.86 21.94 -2.76
CA TRP A 144 4.24 22.90 -1.72
C TRP A 144 5.76 23.00 -1.62
N GLU A 145 6.26 24.23 -1.56
CA GLU A 145 7.59 24.48 -1.03
C GLU A 145 7.58 24.41 0.50
N LEU A 146 8.58 23.76 1.06
CA LEU A 146 8.75 23.62 2.51
C LEU A 146 9.82 24.60 3.00
N ALA A 147 9.50 25.36 4.03
CA ALA A 147 10.47 26.15 4.76
C ALA A 147 11.47 25.24 5.50
N ALA A 148 12.56 25.83 6.02
CA ALA A 148 13.62 25.07 6.70
C ALA A 148 13.12 24.28 7.92
N ASP A 149 12.08 24.77 8.61
CA ASP A 149 11.43 24.11 9.74
C ASP A 149 10.42 23.01 9.32
N GLY A 150 10.23 22.84 8.01
CA GLY A 150 9.27 21.94 7.36
C GLY A 150 7.91 22.56 7.08
N THR A 151 7.64 23.81 7.49
CA THR A 151 6.32 24.42 7.26
C THR A 151 6.04 24.56 5.76
N PRO A 152 4.93 24.00 5.24
CA PRO A 152 4.55 24.24 3.84
C PRO A 152 4.20 25.71 3.64
N LYS A 153 4.66 26.31 2.55
CA LYS A 153 4.23 27.66 2.19
C LYS A 153 2.73 27.67 1.88
N ALA A 154 2.06 28.78 2.17
CA ALA A 154 0.59 28.88 2.16
C ALA A 154 -0.08 28.58 0.81
N LYS A 155 0.65 28.73 -0.32
CA LYS A 155 0.13 28.49 -1.66
C LYS A 155 0.85 27.30 -2.29
N ALA A 156 0.10 26.26 -2.61
CA ALA A 156 0.54 25.21 -3.51
C ALA A 156 0.52 25.68 -4.97
N ILE A 157 1.40 25.14 -5.79
CA ILE A 157 1.25 25.16 -7.24
C ILE A 157 0.35 23.99 -7.62
N GLY A 158 -0.82 24.28 -8.21
CA GLY A 158 -1.74 23.27 -8.71
C GLY A 158 -1.45 22.94 -10.18
N ILE A 159 -1.13 21.68 -10.47
CA ILE A 159 -0.77 21.18 -11.80
C ILE A 159 -1.85 20.21 -12.24
N LYS A 160 -2.49 20.50 -13.38
CA LYS A 160 -3.48 19.58 -13.94
C LYS A 160 -2.79 18.33 -14.49
N THR A 161 -3.32 17.15 -14.17
CA THR A 161 -2.82 15.90 -14.75
C THR A 161 -3.25 15.72 -16.20
N ASN A 162 -4.32 16.41 -16.62
CA ASN A 162 -4.68 16.58 -18.02
C ASN A 162 -3.96 17.80 -18.64
N VAL A 163 -3.70 17.73 -19.95
CA VAL A 163 -3.14 18.80 -20.77
C VAL A 163 -4.13 19.13 -21.88
N THR A 164 -4.39 20.42 -22.05
CA THR A 164 -5.12 20.95 -23.21
C THR A 164 -4.17 21.07 -24.41
N ALA A 165 -4.47 20.37 -25.50
CA ALA A 165 -4.11 20.59 -26.92
C ALA A 165 -2.68 20.99 -27.38
N SER A 166 -1.75 21.38 -26.50
CA SER A 166 -0.42 21.91 -26.86
C SER A 166 0.72 20.89 -26.75
N SER A 167 0.42 19.65 -26.38
CA SER A 167 1.37 18.53 -26.52
C SER A 167 1.01 17.76 -27.79
N PRO A 168 1.81 17.85 -28.87
CA PRO A 168 1.41 17.43 -30.21
C PRO A 168 1.11 15.93 -30.39
N ASN A 169 1.24 15.10 -29.35
CA ASN A 169 1.11 13.65 -29.44
C ASN A 169 0.27 12.99 -28.32
N VAL A 170 -0.50 13.75 -27.52
CA VAL A 170 -1.27 13.17 -26.41
C VAL A 170 -2.68 13.77 -26.34
N VAL A 171 -3.69 12.94 -26.62
CA VAL A 171 -5.10 13.25 -26.35
C VAL A 171 -5.48 12.63 -25.01
N ASP A 172 -5.89 13.44 -24.05
CA ASP A 172 -6.43 12.94 -22.80
C ASP A 172 -7.82 12.33 -23.03
N THR A 173 -7.83 11.01 -23.08
CA THR A 173 -9.05 10.21 -23.07
C THR A 173 -9.34 9.73 -21.66
N LEU A 174 -10.55 10.00 -21.19
CA LEU A 174 -11.09 9.42 -19.96
C LEU A 174 -11.27 7.91 -20.15
N GLY A 175 -11.13 7.18 -19.05
CA GLY A 175 -11.35 5.74 -19.02
C GLY A 175 -12.83 5.37 -19.22
N PRO A 176 -13.11 4.11 -19.62
CA PRO A 176 -14.45 3.66 -20.00
C PRO A 176 -15.41 3.47 -18.82
N ASN A 177 -14.93 3.47 -17.57
CA ASN A 177 -15.78 3.22 -16.40
C ASN A 177 -16.65 4.45 -16.06
N LYS A 178 -17.92 4.41 -16.47
CA LYS A 178 -18.88 5.51 -16.27
C LYS A 178 -19.06 5.97 -14.82
N GLY A 179 -18.87 5.09 -13.84
CA GLY A 179 -19.07 5.44 -12.43
C GLY A 179 -17.82 5.96 -11.73
N ARG A 180 -16.64 5.87 -12.37
CA ARG A 180 -15.35 6.13 -11.71
C ARG A 180 -14.36 6.94 -12.54
N GLN A 181 -14.62 7.13 -13.84
CA GLN A 181 -13.67 7.75 -14.77
C GLN A 181 -14.34 8.77 -15.71
N ALA A 182 -15.68 8.81 -15.79
CA ALA A 182 -16.37 9.67 -16.76
C ALA A 182 -16.50 11.13 -16.32
N ASP A 183 -16.30 11.41 -15.03
CA ASP A 183 -16.38 12.74 -14.44
C ASP A 183 -15.06 13.53 -14.50
N GLY A 184 -13.93 12.86 -14.76
CA GLY A 184 -12.67 13.56 -15.01
C GLY A 184 -11.41 12.78 -14.64
N PRO A 185 -10.25 13.46 -14.67
CA PRO A 185 -9.01 12.94 -14.08
C PRO A 185 -9.15 12.75 -12.56
N HIS A 186 -8.43 11.75 -12.04
CA HIS A 186 -8.40 11.38 -10.63
C HIS A 186 -6.98 10.96 -10.23
N ALA A 187 -6.12 11.95 -9.99
CA ALA A 187 -4.76 11.72 -9.51
C ALA A 187 -4.79 11.03 -8.14
N HIS A 188 -4.24 9.82 -8.05
CA HIS A 188 -4.35 9.01 -6.84
C HIS A 188 -3.01 8.88 -6.10
N GLN A 189 -1.89 8.79 -6.80
CA GLN A 189 -0.57 8.71 -6.19
C GLN A 189 0.47 9.44 -7.04
N SER A 190 1.42 10.11 -6.40
CA SER A 190 2.65 10.62 -7.02
C SER A 190 3.84 9.89 -6.42
N VAL A 191 4.63 9.18 -7.24
CA VAL A 191 5.79 8.41 -6.80
C VAL A 191 7.05 9.06 -7.35
N LEU A 192 7.98 9.45 -6.48
CA LEU A 192 9.28 9.98 -6.90
C LEU A 192 10.17 8.86 -7.44
N ASP A 193 10.81 9.09 -8.58
CA ASP A 193 11.79 8.16 -9.13
C ASP A 193 13.12 8.17 -8.34
N ASN A 194 13.90 7.09 -8.44
CA ASN A 194 15.13 6.93 -7.65
C ASN A 194 16.20 8.00 -7.95
N SER A 195 16.18 8.62 -9.14
CA SER A 195 17.06 9.77 -9.43
C SER A 195 16.65 11.01 -8.62
N GLY A 196 15.35 11.15 -8.32
CA GLY A 196 14.76 12.28 -7.61
C GLY A 196 14.28 13.41 -8.53
N ARG A 197 14.11 13.14 -9.83
CA ARG A 197 13.78 14.15 -10.83
C ARG A 197 12.33 14.09 -11.28
N TYR A 198 11.77 12.91 -11.48
CA TYR A 198 10.43 12.74 -12.02
C TYR A 198 9.49 12.19 -10.96
N PHE A 199 8.29 12.74 -10.92
CA PHE A 199 7.16 12.11 -10.25
C PHE A 199 6.30 11.36 -11.27
N PHE A 200 6.00 10.11 -10.96
CA PHE A 200 5.08 9.27 -11.73
C PHE A 200 3.73 9.31 -11.05
N VAL A 201 2.75 9.88 -11.73
CA VAL A 201 1.44 10.21 -11.16
C VAL A 201 0.41 9.26 -11.73
N ASN A 202 -0.08 8.36 -10.90
CA ASN A 202 -1.12 7.41 -11.28
C ASN A 202 -2.47 8.13 -11.29
N ASP A 203 -3.05 8.30 -12.47
CA ASP A 203 -4.35 8.94 -12.65
C ASP A 203 -5.40 7.88 -13.02
N LEU A 204 -6.31 7.64 -12.08
CA LEU A 204 -7.37 6.65 -12.23
C LEU A 204 -8.34 7.03 -13.35
N GLY A 205 -8.67 8.32 -13.48
CA GLY A 205 -9.65 8.81 -14.44
C GLY A 205 -9.17 8.76 -15.89
N LEU A 206 -7.86 8.95 -16.09
CA LEU A 206 -7.23 8.99 -17.41
C LEU A 206 -6.69 7.65 -17.93
N ASP A 207 -6.78 6.58 -17.13
CA ASP A 207 -6.06 5.32 -17.41
C ASP A 207 -4.61 5.58 -17.82
N SER A 208 -3.91 6.42 -17.05
CA SER A 208 -2.57 6.90 -17.41
C SER A 208 -1.66 7.04 -16.19
N ILE A 209 -0.36 6.87 -16.45
CA ILE A 209 0.72 7.30 -15.56
C ILE A 209 1.29 8.58 -16.16
N VAL A 210 1.14 9.70 -15.48
CA VAL A 210 1.58 11.03 -15.91
C VAL A 210 2.96 11.34 -15.33
N MET A 211 3.91 11.74 -16.16
CA MET A 211 5.28 12.04 -15.73
C MET A 211 5.43 13.54 -15.54
N VAL A 212 5.80 13.95 -14.33
CA VAL A 212 6.06 15.34 -13.95
C VAL A 212 7.54 15.52 -13.68
N ASP A 213 8.19 16.40 -14.44
CA ASP A 213 9.59 16.79 -14.20
C ASP A 213 9.65 17.85 -13.09
N SER A 214 10.40 17.55 -12.03
CA SER A 214 10.59 18.41 -10.85
C SER A 214 11.91 19.17 -10.85
N GLN A 215 12.66 19.16 -11.96
CA GLN A 215 13.93 19.90 -12.07
C GLN A 215 13.73 21.42 -11.95
N GLY A 216 12.60 21.95 -12.42
CA GLY A 216 12.21 23.35 -12.27
C GLY A 216 11.16 23.56 -11.18
N ASP A 217 11.03 24.79 -10.70
CA ASP A 217 10.04 25.16 -9.67
C ASP A 217 8.58 25.09 -10.16
N ASP A 218 8.36 25.02 -11.47
CA ASP A 218 7.03 25.01 -12.08
C ASP A 218 6.44 23.60 -12.27
N PHE A 219 7.24 22.54 -12.08
CA PHE A 219 6.83 21.13 -12.14
C PHE A 219 5.99 20.81 -13.39
N LYS A 220 6.65 20.37 -14.47
CA LYS A 220 5.99 20.24 -15.77
C LYS A 220 5.54 18.82 -16.04
N VAL A 221 4.31 18.67 -16.52
CA VAL A 221 3.90 17.43 -17.19
C VAL A 221 4.70 17.30 -18.49
N VAL A 222 5.59 16.31 -18.55
CA VAL A 222 6.51 16.08 -19.68
C VAL A 222 6.19 14.85 -20.50
N GLY A 223 5.45 13.90 -19.93
CA GLY A 223 5.16 12.63 -20.58
C GLY A 223 3.96 11.92 -19.98
N ARG A 224 3.46 10.92 -20.69
CA ARG A 224 2.40 10.03 -20.22
C ARG A 224 2.59 8.63 -20.79
N THR A 225 2.18 7.65 -20.02
CA THR A 225 2.00 6.28 -20.50
C THR A 225 0.56 5.86 -20.24
N LYS A 226 -0.13 5.47 -21.31
CA LYS A 226 -1.46 4.87 -21.22
C LYS A 226 -1.33 3.43 -20.71
N VAL A 227 -2.24 3.05 -19.84
CA VAL A 227 -2.44 1.67 -19.42
C VAL A 227 -3.71 1.11 -20.09
N ASN A 228 -4.01 -0.17 -19.83
CA ASN A 228 -5.20 -0.81 -20.36
C ASN A 228 -6.49 -0.01 -20.01
N PRO A 229 -7.42 0.17 -20.96
CA PRO A 229 -8.69 0.84 -20.69
C PRO A 229 -9.45 0.19 -19.54
N GLY A 230 -9.91 1.02 -18.61
CA GLY A 230 -10.61 0.62 -17.41
C GLY A 230 -9.71 0.13 -16.29
N CYS A 231 -8.38 0.24 -16.41
CA CYS A 231 -7.42 -0.10 -15.36
C CYS A 231 -7.68 0.69 -14.07
N GLY A 232 -7.79 2.01 -14.20
CA GLY A 232 -7.75 2.93 -13.06
C GLY A 232 -6.47 2.77 -12.24
N PRO A 233 -5.29 3.22 -12.75
CA PRO A 233 -4.04 3.24 -11.99
C PRO A 233 -4.23 3.86 -10.61
N ARG A 234 -3.82 3.15 -9.58
CA ARG A 234 -3.97 3.59 -8.20
C ARG A 234 -2.62 3.84 -7.56
N HIS A 235 -2.01 2.81 -7.00
CA HIS A 235 -0.70 2.88 -6.37
C HIS A 235 0.35 2.10 -7.16
N GLY A 236 1.59 2.50 -7.06
CA GLY A 236 2.70 1.93 -7.78
C GLY A 236 4.01 2.08 -7.02
N ALA A 237 5.04 1.40 -7.53
CA ALA A 237 6.36 1.39 -6.92
C ALA A 237 7.43 1.23 -8.01
N PHE A 238 8.53 1.96 -7.85
CA PHE A 238 9.75 1.71 -8.61
C PHE A 238 10.42 0.41 -8.14
N TYR A 239 11.04 -0.28 -9.09
CA TYR A 239 11.72 -1.55 -8.83
C TYR A 239 13.06 -1.65 -9.59
N PRO A 240 14.13 -2.17 -8.95
CA PRO A 240 14.19 -2.60 -7.55
C PRO A 240 14.09 -1.41 -6.57
N PRO A 241 13.39 -1.55 -5.42
CA PRO A 241 13.09 -0.42 -4.55
C PRO A 241 14.32 0.19 -3.85
N ALA A 242 15.38 -0.59 -3.65
CA ALA A 242 16.61 -0.15 -2.99
C ALA A 242 17.78 0.10 -3.95
N ALA A 243 17.54 0.11 -5.27
CA ALA A 243 18.60 0.32 -6.26
C ALA A 243 18.84 1.81 -6.54
N ALA A 244 20.07 2.18 -6.90
CA ALA A 244 20.37 3.55 -7.34
C ALA A 244 19.63 3.92 -8.64
N ALA A 245 19.33 2.93 -9.48
CA ALA A 245 18.52 3.08 -10.67
C ALA A 245 17.46 1.97 -10.68
N ALA A 246 16.18 2.37 -10.57
CA ALA A 246 15.07 1.49 -10.86
C ALA A 246 14.92 1.36 -12.38
N THR A 247 14.74 0.13 -12.86
CA THR A 247 14.53 -0.17 -14.28
C THR A 247 13.07 -0.50 -14.59
N HIS A 248 12.22 -0.58 -13.56
CA HIS A 248 10.82 -0.91 -13.69
C HIS A 248 9.94 -0.01 -12.83
N TYR A 249 8.69 0.11 -13.25
CA TYR A 249 7.60 0.70 -12.48
C TYR A 249 6.42 -0.26 -12.48
N LEU A 250 6.00 -0.66 -11.28
CA LEU A 250 4.82 -1.49 -11.06
C LEU A 250 3.66 -0.59 -10.71
N VAL A 251 2.48 -0.85 -11.26
CA VAL A 251 1.25 -0.13 -10.89
C VAL A 251 0.11 -1.12 -10.71
N VAL A 252 -0.71 -0.91 -9.69
CA VAL A 252 -1.94 -1.65 -9.51
C VAL A 252 -3.11 -0.92 -10.17
N CYS A 253 -3.87 -1.65 -10.98
CA CYS A 253 -5.14 -1.24 -11.54
C CYS A 253 -6.24 -1.50 -10.51
N GLU A 254 -6.79 -0.43 -9.92
CA GLU A 254 -7.88 -0.56 -8.93
C GLU A 254 -9.08 -1.29 -9.53
N LEU A 255 -9.48 -0.91 -10.74
CA LEU A 255 -10.74 -1.32 -11.33
C LEU A 255 -10.65 -2.67 -12.06
N LEU A 256 -9.45 -3.05 -12.55
CA LEU A 256 -9.20 -4.35 -13.17
C LEU A 256 -8.64 -5.41 -12.22
N ASN A 257 -8.25 -5.04 -11.00
CA ASN A 257 -7.64 -5.97 -10.03
C ASN A 257 -6.43 -6.71 -10.63
N THR A 258 -5.52 -5.93 -11.20
CA THR A 258 -4.31 -6.43 -11.87
C THR A 258 -3.13 -5.55 -11.50
N VAL A 259 -1.92 -6.11 -11.57
CA VAL A 259 -0.65 -5.36 -11.52
C VAL A 259 -0.08 -5.34 -12.93
N ILE A 260 0.29 -4.15 -13.41
CA ILE A 260 1.05 -3.99 -14.64
C ILE A 260 2.51 -3.73 -14.28
N VAL A 261 3.42 -4.49 -14.89
CA VAL A 261 4.86 -4.27 -14.82
C VAL A 261 5.26 -3.49 -16.07
N HIS A 262 5.92 -2.36 -15.88
CA HIS A 262 6.55 -1.60 -16.95
C HIS A 262 8.06 -1.68 -16.82
N SER A 263 8.77 -1.90 -17.92
CA SER A 263 10.17 -1.46 -18.01
C SER A 263 10.20 0.05 -18.21
N VAL A 264 11.22 0.71 -17.66
CA VAL A 264 11.39 2.16 -17.70
C VAL A 264 12.76 2.48 -18.29
N ASN A 265 12.77 3.24 -19.39
CA ASN A 265 13.98 3.80 -19.97
C ASN A 265 14.07 5.30 -19.64
N PHE A 266 15.07 5.67 -18.84
CA PHE A 266 15.37 7.08 -18.54
C PHE A 266 16.35 7.72 -19.54
N ASN A 267 17.04 6.91 -20.36
CA ASN A 267 18.00 7.39 -21.35
C ASN A 267 17.33 7.45 -22.73
N THR A 268 16.51 8.48 -22.91
CA THR A 268 15.79 8.74 -24.16
C THR A 268 16.34 9.99 -24.83
N THR A 269 16.27 10.04 -26.15
CA THR A 269 16.72 11.23 -26.92
C THR A 269 15.93 12.48 -26.56
N SER A 270 14.68 12.34 -26.13
CA SER A 270 13.81 13.44 -25.68
C SER A 270 14.13 13.92 -24.27
N GLY A 271 14.87 13.14 -23.47
CA GLY A 271 15.07 13.39 -22.04
C GLY A 271 13.80 13.20 -21.20
N VAL A 272 12.79 12.50 -21.72
CA VAL A 272 11.55 12.13 -20.99
C VAL A 272 11.54 10.61 -20.81
N PRO A 273 11.24 10.08 -19.60
CA PRO A 273 11.19 8.64 -19.40
C PRO A 273 10.17 7.96 -20.32
N GLU A 274 10.55 6.81 -20.86
CA GLU A 274 9.66 5.95 -21.65
C GLU A 274 9.34 4.68 -20.86
N MET A 275 8.08 4.25 -20.93
CA MET A 275 7.64 3.01 -20.28
C MET A 275 7.02 2.05 -21.28
N ILE A 276 7.34 0.77 -21.13
CA ILE A 276 6.76 -0.32 -21.93
C ILE A 276 6.18 -1.34 -20.96
N ALA A 277 4.89 -1.64 -21.09
CA ALA A 277 4.26 -2.71 -20.34
C ALA A 277 4.85 -4.07 -20.79
N THR A 278 5.45 -4.80 -19.85
CA THR A 278 6.07 -6.11 -20.10
C THR A 278 5.22 -7.26 -19.55
N GLN A 279 4.37 -6.98 -18.58
CA GLN A 279 3.51 -7.98 -17.95
C GLN A 279 2.25 -7.35 -17.36
N MET A 280 1.15 -8.10 -17.35
CA MET A 280 -0.05 -7.80 -16.57
C MET A 280 -0.49 -9.08 -15.85
N VAL A 281 -0.67 -9.04 -14.53
CA VAL A 281 -1.03 -10.20 -13.71
C VAL A 281 -2.24 -9.91 -12.82
N PRO A 282 -3.19 -10.85 -12.67
CA PRO A 282 -4.35 -10.67 -11.79
C PRO A 282 -3.95 -10.71 -10.32
N THR A 283 -4.56 -9.84 -9.51
CA THR A 283 -4.33 -9.78 -8.06
C THR A 283 -5.05 -10.88 -7.30
N PHE A 284 -5.90 -11.68 -7.95
CA PHE A 284 -6.54 -12.87 -7.38
C PHE A 284 -5.91 -14.19 -7.88
N GLY A 285 -4.80 -14.12 -8.61
CA GLY A 285 -4.19 -15.30 -9.24
C GLY A 285 -5.15 -15.95 -10.23
N ASP A 286 -5.15 -17.29 -10.29
CA ASP A 286 -6.08 -18.06 -11.13
C ASP A 286 -7.50 -18.13 -10.53
N SER A 287 -7.71 -17.56 -9.34
CA SER A 287 -9.04 -17.51 -8.73
C SER A 287 -9.84 -16.35 -9.32
N ALA A 288 -11.10 -16.60 -9.67
CA ALA A 288 -12.01 -15.52 -10.00
C ALA A 288 -12.22 -14.63 -8.76
N PRO A 289 -12.38 -13.30 -8.92
CA PRO A 289 -12.82 -12.45 -7.82
C PRO A 289 -14.13 -12.98 -7.22
N ALA A 290 -14.30 -12.84 -5.90
CA ALA A 290 -15.39 -13.46 -5.16
C ALA A 290 -16.79 -13.15 -5.73
N ALA A 291 -17.71 -14.11 -5.62
CA ALA A 291 -19.17 -14.11 -5.83
C ALA A 291 -19.84 -13.06 -6.76
N ALA A 292 -20.81 -13.52 -7.56
CA ALA A 292 -21.63 -12.69 -8.43
C ALA A 292 -22.20 -11.45 -7.70
N GLY A 293 -21.93 -10.25 -8.24
CA GLY A 293 -22.39 -8.97 -7.68
C GLY A 293 -21.34 -8.18 -6.89
N SER A 294 -20.18 -8.77 -6.58
CA SER A 294 -19.07 -8.03 -5.99
C SER A 294 -18.46 -7.02 -6.99
N LYS A 295 -17.91 -5.92 -6.47
CA LYS A 295 -17.13 -4.93 -7.24
C LYS A 295 -15.74 -4.85 -6.62
N PRO A 296 -14.89 -5.86 -6.85
CA PRO A 296 -13.56 -5.92 -6.26
C PRO A 296 -12.70 -4.77 -6.75
N GLN A 297 -11.89 -4.23 -5.84
CA GLN A 297 -11.03 -3.09 -6.05
C GLN A 297 -9.67 -3.32 -5.38
N ALA A 298 -8.61 -3.38 -6.16
CA ALA A 298 -7.27 -3.41 -5.62
C ALA A 298 -6.95 -2.10 -4.89
N GLY A 299 -6.22 -2.18 -3.79
CA GLY A 299 -5.88 -1.07 -2.91
C GLY A 299 -4.40 -0.72 -3.03
N GLU A 300 -3.65 -1.00 -2.00
CA GLU A 300 -2.25 -0.64 -1.89
C GLU A 300 -1.36 -1.55 -2.75
N LEU A 301 -0.23 -1.04 -3.24
CA LEU A 301 0.86 -1.85 -3.79
C LEU A 301 2.18 -1.37 -3.18
N ILE A 302 2.90 -2.28 -2.52
CA ILE A 302 4.24 -1.99 -1.98
C ILE A 302 5.26 -3.05 -2.39
N ALA A 303 6.46 -2.61 -2.76
CA ALA A 303 7.60 -3.48 -3.03
C ALA A 303 8.48 -3.61 -1.78
N ALA A 304 8.78 -4.84 -1.36
CA ALA A 304 9.69 -5.08 -0.25
C ALA A 304 11.14 -4.75 -0.61
N ALA A 305 11.89 -4.23 0.35
CA ALA A 305 13.28 -3.80 0.20
C ALA A 305 14.24 -4.93 -0.18
N ASP A 306 13.86 -6.20 0.05
CA ASP A 306 14.63 -7.35 -0.40
C ASP A 306 14.51 -7.62 -1.91
N GLY A 307 13.63 -6.90 -2.61
CA GLY A 307 13.38 -7.06 -4.03
C GLY A 307 12.66 -8.37 -4.40
N LYS A 308 12.24 -9.19 -3.44
CA LYS A 308 11.69 -10.53 -3.72
C LYS A 308 10.18 -10.58 -3.66
N SER A 309 9.54 -9.62 -3.00
CA SER A 309 8.10 -9.61 -2.78
C SER A 309 7.46 -8.28 -3.13
N ILE A 310 6.31 -8.36 -3.80
CA ILE A 310 5.38 -7.25 -3.98
C ILE A 310 4.10 -7.62 -3.26
N TYR A 311 3.55 -6.70 -2.45
CA TYR A 311 2.29 -6.92 -1.76
C TYR A 311 1.21 -6.04 -2.34
N VAL A 312 0.03 -6.61 -2.52
CA VAL A 312 -1.18 -5.91 -2.96
C VAL A 312 -2.32 -6.19 -2.00
N SER A 313 -3.09 -5.18 -1.65
CA SER A 313 -4.34 -5.38 -0.93
C SER A 313 -5.53 -5.42 -1.90
N ASN A 314 -6.51 -6.30 -1.65
CA ASN A 314 -7.72 -6.41 -2.48
C ASN A 314 -8.95 -6.16 -1.61
N ARG A 315 -9.82 -5.25 -2.05
CA ARG A 315 -11.08 -4.91 -1.38
C ARG A 315 -12.23 -5.54 -2.16
N LEU A 316 -13.05 -6.40 -1.58
CA LEU A 316 -14.07 -7.14 -2.35
C LEU A 316 -15.38 -6.35 -2.58
N GLY A 317 -15.39 -5.06 -2.24
CA GLY A 317 -16.63 -4.30 -2.08
C GLY A 317 -17.33 -4.66 -0.77
N PHE A 318 -18.32 -3.86 -0.37
CA PHE A 318 -19.12 -4.12 0.83
C PHE A 318 -20.53 -4.46 0.41
N ASP A 319 -20.97 -5.64 0.83
CA ASP A 319 -22.38 -5.98 0.97
C ASP A 319 -22.60 -6.24 2.45
N ALA A 320 -23.53 -5.50 3.07
CA ALA A 320 -23.91 -5.67 4.48
C ALA A 320 -24.26 -7.13 4.82
N LYS A 321 -24.73 -7.91 3.84
CA LYS A 321 -25.05 -9.34 3.99
C LYS A 321 -23.82 -10.24 4.04
N THR A 322 -22.66 -9.75 3.59
CA THR A 322 -21.39 -10.48 3.57
C THR A 322 -20.43 -10.03 4.67
N ALA A 323 -20.85 -9.17 5.62
CA ALA A 323 -19.99 -8.53 6.62
C ALA A 323 -19.02 -9.47 7.40
N ALA A 324 -19.26 -10.78 7.39
CA ALA A 324 -18.44 -11.79 8.06
C ALA A 324 -17.19 -12.30 7.30
N SER A 325 -17.04 -12.15 5.97
CA SER A 325 -15.80 -12.58 5.30
C SER A 325 -14.70 -11.53 5.40
N ALA A 326 -13.43 -11.96 5.42
CA ALA A 326 -12.30 -11.06 5.31
C ALA A 326 -11.93 -10.84 3.84
N ASP A 327 -11.41 -9.66 3.55
CA ASP A 327 -10.76 -9.33 2.28
C ASP A 327 -9.33 -9.89 2.25
N THR A 328 -8.57 -9.69 1.17
CA THR A 328 -7.28 -10.39 1.00
C THR A 328 -6.08 -9.45 0.89
N LEU A 329 -4.94 -9.93 1.39
CA LEU A 329 -3.61 -9.43 1.07
C LEU A 329 -2.90 -10.46 0.21
N VAL A 330 -2.25 -10.02 -0.85
CA VAL A 330 -1.64 -10.88 -1.86
C VAL A 330 -0.17 -10.57 -1.99
N GLN A 331 0.66 -11.61 -1.95
CA GLN A 331 2.07 -11.57 -2.25
C GLN A 331 2.29 -12.04 -3.69
N PHE A 332 2.97 -11.24 -4.49
CA PHE A 332 3.66 -11.69 -5.69
C PHE A 332 5.14 -11.92 -5.40
N LYS A 333 5.71 -12.97 -5.98
CA LYS A 333 7.16 -13.17 -6.04
C LYS A 333 7.70 -12.38 -7.23
N ALA A 334 8.73 -11.58 -6.98
CA ALA A 334 9.45 -10.84 -8.00
C ALA A 334 10.72 -11.61 -8.39
N ASP A 335 10.77 -12.04 -9.64
CA ASP A 335 11.95 -12.67 -10.24
C ASP A 335 12.62 -11.64 -11.15
N PHE A 336 13.74 -11.08 -10.68
CA PHE A 336 14.49 -10.06 -11.38
C PHE A 336 15.84 -10.60 -11.84
N ASN A 337 16.04 -10.58 -13.15
CA ASN A 337 17.33 -10.91 -13.75
C ASN A 337 18.13 -9.62 -13.99
N ALA A 338 19.19 -9.44 -13.20
CA ALA A 338 20.05 -8.27 -13.31
C ALA A 338 20.87 -8.22 -14.62
N THR A 339 21.05 -9.36 -15.31
CA THR A 339 21.87 -9.45 -16.53
C THR A 339 21.19 -8.77 -17.72
N ASP A 340 19.89 -8.99 -17.88
CA ASP A 340 19.09 -8.46 -18.98
C ASP A 340 18.07 -7.41 -18.51
N SER A 341 18.06 -7.08 -17.21
CA SER A 341 17.10 -6.17 -16.59
C SER A 341 15.66 -6.56 -16.87
N THR A 342 15.33 -7.85 -16.76
CA THR A 342 13.95 -8.33 -16.87
C THR A 342 13.35 -8.59 -15.49
N LEU A 343 12.07 -8.21 -15.32
CA LEU A 343 11.28 -8.51 -14.13
C LEU A 343 10.05 -9.33 -14.52
N LYS A 344 9.84 -10.44 -13.81
CA LYS A 344 8.62 -11.22 -13.89
C LYS A 344 7.99 -11.39 -12.51
N LEU A 345 6.71 -11.08 -12.41
CA LEU A 345 5.90 -11.41 -11.25
C LEU A 345 5.24 -12.77 -11.43
N SER A 346 5.24 -13.55 -10.35
CA SER A 346 4.40 -14.74 -10.22
C SER A 346 3.58 -14.65 -8.94
N PHE A 347 2.35 -15.15 -8.99
CA PHE A 347 1.49 -15.19 -7.81
C PHE A 347 2.14 -16.08 -6.73
N GLY A 348 2.23 -15.56 -5.51
CA GLY A 348 2.82 -16.24 -4.36
C GLY A 348 1.76 -16.79 -3.43
N GLN A 349 1.23 -15.93 -2.57
CA GLN A 349 0.28 -16.28 -1.52
C GLN A 349 -0.87 -15.27 -1.51
N SER A 350 -2.07 -15.73 -1.14
CA SER A 350 -3.16 -14.88 -0.69
C SER A 350 -3.51 -15.24 0.75
N VAL A 351 -3.63 -14.24 1.61
CA VAL A 351 -4.03 -14.39 3.01
C VAL A 351 -5.21 -13.49 3.32
N SER A 352 -5.99 -13.88 4.33
CA SER A 352 -6.98 -13.00 4.94
C SER A 352 -6.31 -11.71 5.45
N SER A 353 -6.96 -10.58 5.21
CA SER A 353 -6.62 -9.28 5.82
C SER A 353 -7.12 -9.15 7.27
N GLU A 354 -7.80 -10.18 7.79
CA GLU A 354 -8.44 -10.23 9.11
C GLU A 354 -9.59 -9.22 9.30
N GLY A 355 -10.00 -8.54 8.23
CA GLY A 355 -11.08 -7.57 8.24
C GLY A 355 -11.54 -7.23 6.83
N ARG A 356 -12.19 -6.07 6.67
CA ARG A 356 -12.80 -5.63 5.42
C ARG A 356 -12.23 -4.33 4.89
N SER A 357 -12.03 -4.30 3.58
CA SER A 357 -11.46 -3.19 2.83
C SER A 357 -10.07 -2.79 3.38
N PRO A 358 -9.05 -3.65 3.23
CA PRO A 358 -7.66 -3.33 3.55
C PRO A 358 -7.16 -2.23 2.61
N ARG A 359 -7.46 -0.97 2.95
CA ARG A 359 -7.17 0.19 2.07
C ARG A 359 -5.67 0.50 2.00
N MET A 360 -4.93 0.18 3.08
CA MET A 360 -3.51 0.45 3.24
C MET A 360 -2.80 -0.72 3.93
N ILE A 361 -1.56 -0.96 3.50
CA ILE A 361 -0.58 -1.82 4.17
C ILE A 361 0.76 -1.10 4.24
N SER A 362 1.58 -1.39 5.24
CA SER A 362 2.91 -0.79 5.40
C SER A 362 3.89 -1.84 5.91
N LEU A 363 5.10 -1.86 5.34
CA LEU A 363 6.18 -2.69 5.87
C LEU A 363 6.83 -1.98 7.05
N SER A 364 7.22 -2.77 8.04
CA SER A 364 8.07 -2.34 9.15
C SER A 364 9.36 -1.68 8.65
N THR A 365 9.93 -0.81 9.48
CA THR A 365 11.13 -0.04 9.10
C THR A 365 12.43 -0.72 9.51
N ASP A 366 12.35 -1.94 10.07
CA ASP A 366 13.56 -2.74 10.28
C ASP A 366 14.17 -3.14 8.93
N LYS A 367 15.49 -3.35 8.90
CA LYS A 367 16.22 -3.60 7.65
C LYS A 367 15.67 -4.81 6.86
N SER A 368 15.11 -5.80 7.55
CA SER A 368 14.59 -7.02 6.95
C SER A 368 13.07 -6.96 6.69
N GLN A 369 12.40 -5.89 7.13
CA GLN A 369 10.97 -5.67 7.01
C GLN A 369 10.16 -6.89 7.46
N THR A 370 10.49 -7.38 8.66
CA THR A 370 10.00 -8.66 9.21
C THR A 370 8.51 -8.67 9.53
N VAL A 371 7.86 -7.50 9.51
CA VAL A 371 6.44 -7.33 9.77
C VAL A 371 5.79 -6.45 8.70
N LEU A 372 4.56 -6.80 8.33
CA LEU A 372 3.65 -5.99 7.54
C LEU A 372 2.46 -5.59 8.40
N TYR A 373 2.15 -4.30 8.45
CA TYR A 373 0.98 -3.74 9.13
C TYR A 373 -0.14 -3.54 8.12
N GLY A 374 -1.37 -3.86 8.50
CA GLY A 374 -2.55 -3.64 7.67
C GLY A 374 -3.68 -3.00 8.46
N THR A 375 -4.45 -2.14 7.78
CA THR A 375 -5.66 -1.53 8.33
C THR A 375 -6.88 -1.83 7.48
N ASN A 376 -7.99 -2.18 8.11
CA ASN A 376 -9.25 -2.48 7.43
C ASN A 376 -10.28 -1.38 7.69
N GLN A 377 -10.72 -0.73 6.63
CA GLN A 377 -11.54 0.47 6.69
C GLN A 377 -13.02 0.21 7.06
N ARG A 378 -13.54 -1.01 6.86
CA ARG A 378 -15.00 -1.22 6.92
C ARG A 378 -15.51 -2.07 8.09
N ALA A 379 -14.83 -3.16 8.46
CA ALA A 379 -15.31 -4.08 9.49
C ALA A 379 -14.22 -5.06 9.93
N GLY A 380 -14.51 -5.82 11.00
CA GLY A 380 -13.65 -6.88 11.54
C GLY A 380 -12.50 -6.33 12.37
N THR A 381 -11.28 -6.69 12.01
CA THR A 381 -10.07 -6.18 12.65
C THR A 381 -9.66 -4.85 12.04
N GLY A 382 -9.63 -3.76 12.81
CA GLY A 382 -9.23 -2.44 12.31
C GLY A 382 -7.73 -2.30 12.03
N LEU A 383 -6.88 -2.87 12.88
CA LEU A 383 -5.42 -2.87 12.74
C LEU A 383 -4.88 -4.27 13.07
N VAL A 384 -3.96 -4.76 12.24
CA VAL A 384 -3.35 -6.09 12.37
C VAL A 384 -1.90 -6.08 11.90
N ALA A 385 -1.07 -6.93 12.49
CA ALA A 385 0.29 -7.21 12.05
C ALA A 385 0.39 -8.62 11.46
N PHE A 386 1.20 -8.74 10.41
CA PHE A 386 1.55 -9.99 9.77
C PHE A 386 3.06 -10.19 9.89
N GLN A 387 3.47 -11.35 10.39
CA GLN A 387 4.86 -11.76 10.31
C GLN A 387 5.19 -12.10 8.86
N ARG A 388 6.31 -11.55 8.38
CA ARG A 388 6.88 -11.81 7.07
C ARG A 388 8.07 -12.76 7.22
N ASP A 389 8.01 -13.92 6.58
CA ASP A 389 9.11 -14.87 6.61
C ASP A 389 10.20 -14.56 5.57
N ALA A 390 11.27 -15.37 5.53
CA ALA A 390 12.38 -15.18 4.60
C ALA A 390 12.01 -15.37 3.12
N THR A 391 10.88 -16.00 2.83
CA THR A 391 10.31 -16.13 1.48
C THR A 391 9.33 -14.99 1.15
N GLY A 392 9.05 -14.12 2.13
CA GLY A 392 8.09 -13.04 2.05
C GLY A 392 6.64 -13.48 2.28
N GLN A 393 6.38 -14.72 2.66
CA GLN A 393 5.03 -15.15 3.00
C GLN A 393 4.56 -14.47 4.29
N LEU A 394 3.25 -14.22 4.35
CA LEU A 394 2.61 -13.53 5.45
C LEU A 394 1.87 -14.52 6.34
N LYS A 395 1.96 -14.30 7.65
CA LYS A 395 1.13 -14.97 8.66
C LYS A 395 0.62 -13.95 9.66
N ALA A 396 -0.70 -13.87 9.84
CA ALA A 396 -1.30 -12.98 10.83
C ALA A 396 -0.75 -13.29 12.24
N VAL A 397 -0.40 -12.26 12.98
CA VAL A 397 -0.03 -12.38 14.39
C VAL A 397 -1.31 -12.29 15.21
N GLU A 398 -1.78 -13.42 15.74
CA GLU A 398 -3.13 -13.53 16.34
C GLU A 398 -3.38 -12.48 17.44
N GLY A 399 -2.41 -12.26 18.32
CA GLY A 399 -2.50 -11.27 19.41
C GLY A 399 -2.49 -9.80 18.94
N SER A 400 -2.21 -9.53 17.67
CA SER A 400 -2.09 -8.17 17.13
C SER A 400 -3.42 -7.59 16.63
N LYS A 401 -4.51 -8.34 16.67
CA LYS A 401 -5.80 -7.87 16.13
C LYS A 401 -6.39 -6.80 17.05
N VAL A 402 -6.45 -5.56 16.58
CA VAL A 402 -7.18 -4.47 17.24
C VAL A 402 -8.55 -4.36 16.57
N ALA A 403 -9.62 -4.45 17.37
CA ALA A 403 -10.98 -4.37 16.89
C ALA A 403 -11.25 -3.05 16.15
N TYR A 404 -12.06 -3.13 15.09
CA TYR A 404 -12.47 -1.98 14.28
C TYR A 404 -13.07 -0.83 15.11
N ASP A 405 -13.83 -1.14 16.15
CA ASP A 405 -14.50 -0.17 17.04
C ASP A 405 -13.54 0.71 17.86
N LYS A 406 -12.25 0.39 17.90
CA LYS A 406 -11.22 1.27 18.47
C LYS A 406 -10.92 2.47 17.58
N PHE A 407 -11.29 2.39 16.31
CA PHE A 407 -11.04 3.40 15.30
C PHE A 407 -12.31 4.03 14.75
N ALA A 408 -13.50 3.57 15.18
CA ALA A 408 -14.82 4.03 14.75
C ALA A 408 -15.75 4.19 15.98
N THR A 409 -16.44 5.32 16.12
CA THR A 409 -17.41 5.51 17.22
C THR A 409 -18.73 4.78 16.93
N ALA A 410 -19.60 4.59 17.94
CA ALA A 410 -20.93 4.01 17.74
C ALA A 410 -21.83 4.86 16.81
N ALA A 411 -21.64 6.19 16.78
CA ALA A 411 -22.32 7.08 15.83
C ALA A 411 -21.73 6.97 14.40
N ASP A 412 -20.49 6.48 14.31
CA ASP A 412 -19.69 6.25 13.11
C ASP A 412 -19.57 4.75 12.74
N GLN A 413 -20.38 3.87 13.33
CA GLN A 413 -20.58 2.48 12.83
C GLN A 413 -21.37 2.47 11.51
N LYS A 414 -21.15 3.50 10.70
CA LYS A 414 -21.57 3.59 9.32
C LYS A 414 -20.46 2.96 8.48
N GLU A 415 -20.88 2.35 7.38
CA GLU A 415 -20.01 1.88 6.32
C GLU A 415 -18.97 3.00 5.99
N ASP A 416 -17.69 2.65 5.84
CA ASP A 416 -16.57 3.51 5.39
C ASP A 416 -15.76 4.36 6.39
N PHE A 417 -16.02 4.28 7.70
CA PHE A 417 -15.43 5.21 8.69
C PHE A 417 -14.19 4.73 9.47
N GLY A 418 -13.62 3.56 9.16
CA GLY A 418 -12.47 3.01 9.89
C GLY A 418 -11.09 3.58 9.54
N PRO A 419 -10.01 2.91 9.99
CA PRO A 419 -8.65 3.30 9.67
C PRO A 419 -8.39 3.10 8.17
N GLN A 420 -7.86 4.13 7.53
CA GLN A 420 -7.60 4.19 6.09
C GLN A 420 -6.11 4.19 5.75
N PHE A 421 -5.26 4.44 6.75
CA PHE A 421 -3.82 4.55 6.60
C PHE A 421 -3.08 3.88 7.75
N VAL A 422 -1.92 3.31 7.46
CA VAL A 422 -0.96 2.83 8.45
C VAL A 422 0.47 3.08 7.95
N LEU A 423 1.35 3.50 8.86
CA LEU A 423 2.78 3.68 8.58
C LEU A 423 3.62 3.29 9.78
N GLY A 424 4.60 2.41 9.59
CA GLY A 424 5.66 2.16 10.57
C GLY A 424 6.57 3.38 10.70
N LEU A 425 6.79 3.85 11.93
CA LEU A 425 7.70 4.95 12.22
C LEU A 425 9.11 4.41 12.50
N PRO A 426 10.17 5.08 12.03
CA PRO A 426 11.52 4.73 12.44
C PRO A 426 11.65 4.83 13.95
N ASN A 427 12.43 3.94 14.55
CA ASN A 427 12.75 4.04 15.97
C ASN A 427 13.51 5.34 16.24
N ALA A 428 13.24 5.97 17.38
CA ALA A 428 14.05 7.09 17.84
C ALA A 428 15.51 6.61 17.93
N ALA A 429 16.41 7.29 17.23
CA ALA A 429 17.84 7.02 17.22
C ALA A 429 18.49 7.32 18.57
#